data_AF-A0A925SXS7-F1
#
_entry.id   AF-A0A925SXS7-F1
#
_cell.length_a   1.000
_cell.length_b   1.000
_cell.length_c   1.000
_cell.angle_alpha   90.00
_cell.angle_beta   90.00
_cell.angle_gamma   90.00
#
_symmetry.space_group_name_H-M   'P 1'
#
loop_
_entity.id
_entity.type
_entity.pdbx_description
1 polymer ?
#
loop_
_entity_poly.entity_id
_entity_poly.type
_entity_poly.pdbx_seq_one_letter_code
_entity_poly.pdbx_strand_id
1 'polypeptide(L)'
;MTFPLPHGSIIVVENVADGAVASYAAMESRAGFGDGIPDVLKNGDWTYALFNGKREVREFNYAKCLACHTPKASTSYVFGLAEIATLTDGGASPPISDVGRSP
;
A
#
# COMPACT_ATOMS: atom_id res chain seq x y z
N MET A 1 16.98 -2.31 -12.73
CA MET A 1 15.62 -1.72 -12.69
C MET A 1 15.76 -0.37 -12.01
N THR A 2 15.20 0.70 -12.57
CA THR A 2 15.25 2.04 -11.95
C THR A 2 14.36 2.03 -10.72
N PHE A 3 14.98 2.19 -9.55
CA PHE A 3 14.33 2.50 -8.29
C PHE A 3 14.75 3.93 -7.90
N PRO A 4 13.83 4.77 -7.37
CA PRO A 4 12.40 4.52 -7.18
C PRO A 4 11.61 4.46 -8.51
N LEU A 5 10.36 3.98 -8.44
CA LEU A 5 9.44 4.08 -9.58
C LEU A 5 9.20 5.57 -9.93
N PRO A 6 9.04 5.92 -11.22
CA PRO A 6 8.88 7.33 -11.62
C PRO A 6 7.58 7.92 -11.10
N HIS A 7 7.56 9.24 -10.87
CA HIS A 7 6.31 9.97 -10.61
C HIS A 7 5.31 9.77 -11.76
N GLY A 8 4.03 9.68 -11.41
CA GLY A 8 2.96 9.23 -12.29
C GLY A 8 2.71 7.72 -12.25
N SER A 9 3.54 6.96 -11.51
CA SER A 9 3.25 5.55 -11.24
C SER A 9 2.02 5.40 -10.36
N ILE A 10 1.07 4.59 -10.81
CA ILE A 10 -0.17 4.27 -10.10
C ILE A 10 -0.30 2.76 -10.02
N ILE A 11 -0.58 2.24 -8.82
CA ILE A 11 -0.87 0.83 -8.58
C ILE A 11 -2.26 0.76 -7.97
N VAL A 12 -3.11 -0.10 -8.53
CA VAL A 12 -4.46 -0.37 -8.02
C VAL A 12 -4.59 -1.86 -7.76
N VAL A 13 -4.94 -2.21 -6.53
CA VAL A 13 -5.28 -3.57 -6.11
C VAL A 13 -6.80 -3.67 -6.01
N GLU A 14 -7.38 -4.50 -6.87
CA GLU A 14 -8.80 -4.87 -6.80
C GLU A 14 -8.97 -6.01 -5.80
N ASN A 15 -9.73 -5.76 -4.74
CA ASN A 15 -10.09 -6.79 -3.77
C ASN A 15 -11.39 -7.43 -4.23
N VAL A 16 -11.31 -8.66 -4.73
CA VAL A 16 -12.46 -9.45 -5.19
C VAL A 16 -12.97 -10.32 -4.03
N ALA A 17 -14.27 -10.26 -3.78
CA ALA A 17 -14.97 -11.14 -2.85
C ALA A 17 -16.29 -11.59 -3.49
N ASP A 18 -16.68 -12.85 -3.28
CA ASP A 18 -17.94 -13.40 -3.80
C ASP A 18 -18.14 -13.22 -5.32
N GLY A 19 -17.05 -13.30 -6.08
CA GLY A 19 -17.06 -13.16 -7.54
C GLY A 19 -17.20 -11.72 -8.07
N ALA A 20 -17.14 -10.71 -7.21
CA ALA A 20 -17.22 -9.29 -7.59
C ALA A 20 -16.15 -8.43 -6.89
N VAL A 21 -15.82 -7.28 -7.46
CA VAL A 21 -14.88 -6.34 -6.82
C VAL A 21 -15.56 -5.66 -5.62
N ALA A 22 -15.09 -5.97 -4.43
CA ALA A 22 -15.61 -5.42 -3.18
C ALA A 22 -15.00 -4.04 -2.85
N SER A 23 -13.74 -3.81 -3.23
CA SER A 23 -13.05 -2.53 -3.02
C SER A 23 -11.79 -2.38 -3.85
N TYR A 24 -11.27 -1.16 -3.96
CA TYR A 24 -9.99 -0.84 -4.60
C TYR A 24 -9.07 -0.21 -3.56
N ALA A 25 -7.83 -0.68 -3.49
CA ALA A 25 -6.75 0.02 -2.80
C ALA A 25 -5.80 0.60 -3.84
N ALA A 26 -5.62 1.91 -3.85
CA ALA A 26 -4.76 2.60 -4.79
C ALA A 26 -3.58 3.23 -4.07
N MET A 27 -2.44 3.27 -4.76
CA MET A 27 -1.31 4.14 -4.41
C MET A 27 -0.80 4.85 -5.65
N GLU A 28 -0.46 6.14 -5.51
CA GLU A 28 0.11 6.96 -6.57
C GLU A 28 1.37 7.67 -6.06
N SER A 29 2.44 7.64 -6.86
CA SER A 29 3.60 8.52 -6.65
C SER A 29 3.45 9.77 -7.49
N ARG A 30 3.47 10.95 -6.85
CA ARG A 30 3.47 12.25 -7.56
C ARG A 30 4.31 13.26 -6.82
N ALA A 31 5.07 14.07 -7.55
CA ALA A 31 5.93 15.10 -6.96
C ALA A 31 5.16 15.98 -5.95
N GLY A 32 5.71 16.11 -4.74
CA GLY A 32 5.18 16.96 -3.67
C GLY A 32 4.09 16.31 -2.80
N PHE A 33 3.69 15.07 -3.09
CA PHE A 33 2.73 14.33 -2.27
C PHE A 33 3.28 13.96 -0.89
N GLY A 34 4.61 13.87 -0.73
CA GLY A 34 5.27 13.60 0.54
C GLY A 34 5.52 14.82 1.43
N ASP A 35 5.42 16.05 0.89
CA ASP A 35 5.97 17.27 1.52
C ASP A 35 5.35 17.60 2.90
N GLY A 36 4.09 17.19 3.12
CA GLY A 36 3.38 17.40 4.39
C GLY A 36 3.55 16.27 5.42
N ILE A 37 4.28 15.19 5.09
CA ILE A 37 4.42 14.01 5.93
C ILE A 37 5.79 14.01 6.62
N PRO A 38 5.88 13.83 7.96
CA PRO A 38 7.16 13.73 8.65
C PRO A 38 8.08 12.66 8.04
N ASP A 39 9.39 12.92 7.95
CA ASP A 39 10.36 12.03 7.30
C ASP A 39 10.35 10.58 7.79
N VAL A 40 10.08 10.39 9.09
CA VAL A 40 9.96 9.07 9.74
C VAL A 40 8.74 8.27 9.24
N LEU A 41 7.71 8.95 8.73
CA LEU A 41 6.45 8.36 8.28
C LEU A 41 6.25 8.45 6.76
N LYS A 42 7.06 9.25 6.06
CA LYS A 42 6.87 9.49 4.62
C LYS A 42 7.32 8.28 3.81
N ASN A 43 6.50 7.88 2.86
CA ASN A 43 6.83 6.86 1.88
C ASN A 43 7.29 7.52 0.58
N GLY A 44 8.27 8.42 0.69
CA GLY A 44 8.63 9.34 -0.39
C GLY A 44 7.40 10.15 -0.82
N ASP A 45 7.14 10.16 -2.13
CA ASP A 45 6.00 10.85 -2.76
C ASP A 45 4.77 9.95 -2.99
N TRP A 46 4.69 8.79 -2.32
CA TRP A 46 3.52 7.94 -2.41
C TRP A 46 2.36 8.44 -1.55
N THR A 47 1.18 8.46 -2.14
CA THR A 47 -0.09 8.55 -1.41
C THR A 47 -0.95 7.32 -1.65
N TYR A 48 -1.96 7.17 -0.81
CA TYR A 48 -2.84 6.02 -0.73
C TYR A 48 -4.28 6.47 -0.73
N ALA A 49 -5.15 5.69 -1.36
CA ALA A 49 -6.59 5.89 -1.32
C ALA A 49 -7.29 4.53 -1.27
N LEU A 50 -8.44 4.49 -0.60
CA LEU A 50 -9.35 3.35 -0.62
C LEU A 50 -10.66 3.75 -1.26
N PHE A 51 -11.19 2.88 -2.12
CA PHE A 51 -12.48 3.06 -2.76
C PHE A 51 -13.37 1.84 -2.49
N ASN A 52 -14.68 2.05 -2.42
CA ASN A 52 -15.63 0.94 -2.37
C ASN A 52 -15.79 0.26 -3.75
N GLY A 53 -16.54 -0.84 -3.85
CA GLY A 53 -16.78 -1.54 -5.12
C GLY A 53 -17.44 -0.67 -6.21
N LYS A 54 -18.06 0.46 -5.83
CA LYS A 54 -18.63 1.47 -6.74
C LYS A 54 -17.64 2.57 -7.15
N ARG A 55 -16.36 2.45 -6.75
CA ARG A 55 -15.28 3.41 -7.02
C ARG A 55 -15.44 4.77 -6.31
N GLU A 56 -16.21 4.81 -5.23
CA GLU A 56 -16.34 6.00 -4.39
C GLU A 56 -15.27 5.96 -3.30
N VAL A 57 -14.66 7.11 -2.99
CA VAL A 57 -13.65 7.24 -1.94
C VAL A 57 -14.23 6.80 -0.60
N ARG A 58 -13.47 6.03 0.17
CA ARG A 58 -13.76 5.71 1.55
C ARG A 58 -12.86 6.52 2.47
N GLU A 59 -13.42 7.00 3.57
CA GLU A 59 -12.60 7.49 4.68
C GLU A 59 -11.86 6.33 5.33
N PHE A 60 -10.58 6.54 5.63
CA PHE A 60 -9.75 5.54 6.28
C PHE A 60 -8.62 6.21 7.08
N ASN A 61 -8.02 5.45 7.99
CA ASN A 61 -6.83 5.89 8.69
C ASN A 61 -5.60 5.72 7.77
N TYR A 62 -5.19 6.84 7.16
CA TYR A 62 -4.05 6.94 6.27
C TYR A 62 -2.73 6.40 6.85
N ALA A 63 -2.52 6.56 8.16
CA ALA A 63 -1.29 6.16 8.83
C ALA A 63 -1.01 4.65 8.75
N LYS A 64 -2.05 3.82 8.62
CA LYS A 64 -1.90 2.36 8.49
C LYS A 64 -1.21 1.98 7.18
N CYS A 65 -1.57 2.65 6.08
CA CYS A 65 -0.97 2.42 4.77
C CYS A 65 0.49 2.87 4.76
N LEU A 66 0.76 4.05 5.33
CA LEU A 66 2.13 4.55 5.47
C LEU A 66 3.01 3.52 6.20
N ALA A 67 2.62 3.16 7.44
CA ALA A 67 3.41 2.28 8.29
C ALA A 67 3.64 0.88 7.70
N CYS A 68 2.67 0.30 7.01
CA CYS A 68 2.80 -1.02 6.39
C CYS A 68 3.78 -1.01 5.20
N HIS A 69 3.81 0.09 4.45
CA HIS A 69 4.66 0.22 3.27
C HIS A 69 6.06 0.80 3.58
N THR A 70 6.27 1.50 4.70
CA THR A 70 7.57 2.07 5.08
C THR A 70 8.73 1.05 5.08
N PRO A 71 8.57 -0.20 5.58
CA PRO A 71 9.64 -1.20 5.52
C PRO A 71 10.10 -1.58 4.11
N LYS A 72 9.34 -1.20 3.07
CA LYS A 72 9.65 -1.46 1.65
C LYS A 72 10.37 -0.30 0.96
N ALA A 73 11.02 0.59 1.71
CA ALA A 73 11.74 1.73 1.14
C ALA A 73 12.76 1.34 0.04
N SER A 74 13.45 0.21 0.17
CA SER A 74 14.40 -0.29 -0.83
C SER A 74 13.76 -0.73 -2.16
N THR A 75 12.45 -0.99 -2.17
CA THR A 75 11.66 -1.38 -3.35
C THR A 75 10.62 -0.33 -3.71
N SER A 76 10.93 0.95 -3.48
CA SER A 76 10.01 2.07 -3.78
C SER A 76 8.68 1.95 -3.03
N TYR A 77 8.68 1.39 -1.82
CA TYR A 77 7.51 1.17 -0.97
C TYR A 77 6.47 0.22 -1.58
N VAL A 78 6.85 -0.59 -2.58
CA VAL A 78 5.96 -1.54 -3.27
C VAL A 78 6.34 -2.97 -2.91
N PHE A 79 5.33 -3.80 -2.65
CA PHE A 79 5.48 -5.24 -2.46
C PHE A 79 5.65 -5.93 -3.82
N GLY A 80 6.69 -6.76 -3.96
CA GLY A 80 6.98 -7.48 -5.20
C GLY A 80 6.04 -8.67 -5.43
N LEU A 81 6.00 -9.16 -6.67
CA LEU A 81 5.12 -10.28 -7.06
C LEU A 81 5.35 -11.54 -6.19
N ALA A 82 6.60 -11.88 -5.89
CA ALA A 82 6.91 -13.04 -5.06
C ALA A 82 6.34 -12.89 -3.64
N GLU A 83 6.36 -11.68 -3.08
CA GLU A 83 5.80 -11.40 -1.75
C GLU A 83 4.28 -11.49 -1.79
N ILE A 84 3.65 -10.89 -2.82
CA ILE A 84 2.19 -10.95 -3.01
C ILE A 84 1.72 -12.40 -3.21
N ALA A 85 2.45 -13.21 -3.97
CA ALA A 85 2.11 -14.62 -4.21
C ALA A 85 2.17 -15.48 -2.94
N THR A 86 2.89 -15.04 -1.91
CA THR A 86 2.91 -15.72 -0.60
C THR A 86 1.74 -15.32 0.30
N LEU A 87 0.96 -14.30 -0.07
CA LEU A 87 -0.28 -13.93 0.62
C LEU A 87 -1.41 -14.86 0.13
N THR A 88 -1.47 -16.08 0.65
CA THR A 88 -2.49 -17.05 0.23
C THR A 88 -3.86 -16.72 0.83
N ASP A 89 -4.86 -16.65 -0.06
CA ASP A 89 -6.31 -16.74 0.12
C ASP A 89 -6.89 -16.18 1.43
N GLY A 90 -7.20 -14.89 1.44
CA GLY A 90 -8.06 -14.26 2.46
C GLY A 90 -7.43 -14.11 3.85
N GLY A 91 -6.12 -14.30 3.97
CA GLY A 91 -5.39 -14.12 5.22
C GLY A 91 -5.59 -12.72 5.80
N ALA A 92 -6.38 -12.62 6.87
CA ALA A 92 -6.25 -11.52 7.82
C ALA A 92 -4.76 -11.31 8.07
N SER A 93 -4.28 -10.08 7.86
CA SER A 93 -2.92 -9.73 8.27
C SER A 93 -2.75 -10.21 9.71
N PRO A 94 -1.68 -10.96 10.06
CA PRO A 94 -1.41 -11.23 11.47
C PRO A 94 -1.39 -9.88 12.20
N PRO A 95 -1.91 -9.81 13.44
CA PRO A 95 -1.94 -8.57 14.18
C PRO A 95 -0.53 -7.97 14.18
N ILE A 96 -0.44 -6.65 14.03
CA ILE A 96 0.81 -5.87 13.99
C ILE A 96 1.77 -6.19 15.16
N SER A 97 1.30 -6.86 16.23
CA SER A 97 2.12 -7.42 17.30
C SER A 97 3.11 -8.49 16.86
N ASP A 98 2.87 -9.15 15.72
CA ASP A 98 3.66 -10.30 15.26
C ASP A 98 4.67 -9.92 14.16
N VAL A 99 4.58 -8.70 13.61
CA VAL A 99 5.62 -8.10 12.75
C VAL A 99 6.75 -7.60 13.66
N GLY A 100 7.55 -8.53 14.17
CA GLY A 100 8.67 -8.21 15.08
C GLY A 100 9.24 -9.40 15.84
N ARG A 101 8.65 -10.60 15.73
CA ARG A 101 9.27 -11.82 16.25
C ARG A 101 9.57 -12.80 15.13
N SER A 102 10.80 -12.72 14.66
CA SER A 102 11.57 -13.91 14.30
C SER A 102 12.96 -13.76 14.94
N PRO A 103 13.60 -14.87 15.37
CA PRO A 103 14.91 -14.84 16.03
C PRO A 103 16.01 -14.25 15.14
#